data_AF-A0A8S9PKW5-F1
#
_entry.id   AF-A0A8S9PKW5-F1
#
_cell.length_a   1.000
_cell.length_b   1.000
_cell.length_c   1.000
_cell.angle_alpha   90.00
_cell.angle_beta   90.00
_cell.angle_gamma   90.00
#
_symmetry.space_group_name_H-M   'P 1'
#
loop_
_entity.id
_entity.type
_entity.pdbx_description
1 polymer ?
#
loop_
_entity_poly.entity_id
_entity_poly.type
_entity_poly.pdbx_seq_one_letter_code
_entity_poly.pdbx_strand_id
1 'polypeptide(L)'
;MKGMFFLGKYLILVILVLGQLHGYKGCVEKERKALLELVKYIISITIEEYSDYALLTWTYNTKSDCCRWEGVKCNRTSKRVTEIAFGTLSLKENSLLNLSLLHPFEDIRSLNLSRNDYYYNQFSGLFDDVEGIYSISPCG
;
A
#
# COMPACT_ATOMS: atom_id res chain seq x y z
N MET A 1 11.99 46.92 21.75
CA MET A 1 10.80 46.16 22.22
C MET A 1 9.85 45.75 21.08
N LYS A 2 9.50 46.61 20.11
CA LYS A 2 8.60 46.25 18.98
C LYS A 2 9.11 45.09 18.11
N GLY A 3 10.41 45.03 17.78
CA GLY A 3 10.98 43.98 16.91
C GLY A 3 10.91 42.54 17.45
N MET A 4 10.96 42.36 18.78
CA MET A 4 10.87 41.03 19.41
C MET A 4 9.46 40.43 19.30
N PHE A 5 8.42 41.28 19.33
CA PHE A 5 7.03 40.85 19.13
C PHE A 5 6.78 40.35 17.69
N PHE A 6 7.40 40.98 16.69
CA PHE A 6 7.28 40.53 15.29
C PHE A 6 7.98 39.20 15.05
N LEU A 7 9.19 39.00 15.61
CA LEU A 7 9.92 37.74 15.54
C LEU A 7 9.16 36.58 16.19
N GLY A 8 8.61 36.80 17.39
CA GLY A 8 7.81 35.78 18.09
C GLY A 8 6.56 35.38 17.31
N LYS A 9 5.85 36.36 16.73
CA LYS A 9 4.66 36.11 15.92
C LYS A 9 4.98 35.35 14.62
N TYR A 10 6.12 35.62 13.99
CA TYR A 10 6.59 34.91 12.81
C TYR A 10 6.99 33.46 13.12
N LEU A 11 7.67 33.23 14.25
CA LEU A 11 8.02 31.88 14.73
C LEU A 11 6.78 31.03 15.03
N ILE A 12 5.76 31.60 15.67
CA ILE A 12 4.48 30.90 15.93
C ILE A 12 3.79 30.51 14.62
N LEU A 13 3.76 31.40 13.62
CA LEU A 13 3.20 31.10 12.29
C LEU A 13 3.97 29.97 11.60
N VAL A 14 5.30 29.97 11.66
CA VAL A 14 6.13 28.90 11.10
C VAL A 14 5.86 27.56 11.80
N ILE A 15 5.72 27.53 13.12
CA ILE A 15 5.40 26.31 13.88
C ILE A 15 4.01 25.78 13.52
N LEU A 16 3.00 26.66 13.38
CA LEU A 16 1.65 26.27 12.96
C LEU A 16 1.63 25.68 11.54
N VAL A 17 2.37 26.28 10.61
CA VAL A 17 2.50 25.77 9.23
C VAL A 17 3.28 24.45 9.19
N LEU A 18 4.34 24.30 9.98
CA LEU A 18 5.09 23.04 10.13
C LEU A 18 4.26 21.94 10.81
N GLY A 19 3.36 22.30 11.73
CA GLY A 19 2.41 21.39 12.35
C GLY A 19 1.36 20.88 11.36
N GLN A 20 0.92 21.74 10.43
CA GLN A 20 0.02 21.37 9.33
C GLN A 20 0.72 20.46 8.29
N LEU A 21 2.02 20.69 8.02
CA LEU A 21 2.84 19.82 7.17
C LEU A 21 3.06 18.42 7.76
N HIS A 22 3.08 18.29 9.10
CA HIS A 22 3.17 17.01 9.79
C HIS A 22 1.88 16.18 9.74
N GLY A 23 0.76 16.76 9.33
CA GLY A 23 -0.53 16.09 9.20
C GLY A 23 -0.67 15.21 7.96
N TYR A 24 0.27 15.28 7.02
CA TYR A 24 0.26 14.53 5.76
C TYR A 24 1.13 13.26 5.82
N LYS A 25 1.10 12.56 6.96
CA LYS A 25 1.72 11.24 7.09
C LYS A 25 0.64 10.20 6.79
N GLY A 26 0.84 9.46 5.71
CA GLY A 26 -0.05 8.35 5.36
C GLY A 26 0.07 7.19 6.34
N CYS A 27 0.11 5.97 5.81
CA CYS A 27 0.46 4.79 6.61
C CYS A 27 1.87 4.91 7.21
N VAL A 28 2.15 4.14 8.26
CA VAL A 28 3.47 4.13 8.91
C VAL A 28 4.58 3.79 7.91
N GLU A 29 5.78 4.37 8.10
CA GLU A 29 6.87 4.28 7.10
C GLU A 29 7.29 2.84 6.78
N LYS A 30 7.26 1.93 7.76
CA LYS A 30 7.54 0.49 7.58
C LYS A 30 6.54 -0.14 6.61
N GLU A 31 5.25 0.11 6.80
CA GLU A 31 4.17 -0.41 5.93
C GLU A 31 4.17 0.27 4.57
N ARG A 32 4.50 1.57 4.51
CA ARG A 32 4.67 2.27 3.23
C ARG A 32 5.75 1.64 2.37
N LYS A 33 6.91 1.30 2.96
CA LYS A 33 7.98 0.60 2.25
C LYS A 33 7.55 -0.80 1.82
N ALA A 34 6.84 -1.53 2.68
CA ALA A 34 6.31 -2.85 2.34
C ALA A 34 5.30 -2.81 1.18
N LEU A 35 4.41 -1.82 1.14
CA LEU A 35 3.49 -1.64 0.00
C LEU A 35 4.26 -1.38 -1.29
N LEU A 36 5.34 -0.59 -1.25
CA LEU A 36 6.18 -0.33 -2.43
C LEU A 36 6.88 -1.60 -2.93
N GLU A 37 7.39 -2.44 -2.02
CA GLU A 37 7.98 -3.73 -2.39
C GLU A 37 6.92 -4.69 -2.95
N LEU A 38 5.72 -4.72 -2.37
CA LEU A 38 4.58 -5.48 -2.88
C LEU A 38 4.18 -5.04 -4.29
N VAL A 39 4.18 -3.74 -4.59
CA VAL A 39 3.92 -3.22 -5.93
C VAL A 39 5.00 -3.66 -6.93
N LYS A 40 6.28 -3.54 -6.57
CA LYS A 40 7.38 -4.02 -7.42
C LYS A 40 7.26 -5.52 -7.71
N TYR A 41 6.90 -6.29 -6.70
CA TYR A 41 6.65 -7.71 -6.85
C TYR A 41 5.54 -7.96 -7.88
N ILE A 42 4.37 -7.34 -7.72
CA ILE A 42 3.25 -7.47 -8.66
C ILE A 42 3.66 -7.11 -10.09
N ILE A 43 4.37 -6.00 -10.28
CA ILE A 43 4.85 -5.58 -11.60
C ILE A 43 5.74 -6.66 -12.22
N SER A 44 6.63 -7.26 -11.45
CA SER A 44 7.55 -8.30 -11.96
C SER A 44 6.84 -9.56 -12.47
N ILE A 45 5.66 -9.86 -11.92
CA ILE A 45 4.82 -11.00 -12.29
C ILE A 45 3.62 -10.62 -13.15
N THR A 46 3.47 -9.34 -13.53
CA THR A 46 2.46 -8.89 -14.48
C THR A 46 2.94 -9.16 -15.91
N ILE A 47 2.01 -9.44 -16.83
CA ILE A 47 2.29 -9.54 -18.27
C ILE A 47 2.78 -8.17 -18.77
N GLU A 48 3.87 -8.13 -19.54
CA GLU A 48 4.55 -6.87 -19.92
C GLU A 48 3.62 -5.86 -20.60
N GLU A 49 2.67 -6.32 -21.42
CA GLU A 49 1.67 -5.45 -22.08
C GLU A 49 0.75 -4.71 -21.09
N TYR A 50 0.61 -5.23 -19.86
CA TYR A 50 -0.30 -4.69 -18.84
C TYR A 50 0.40 -4.09 -17.62
N SER A 51 1.75 -4.00 -17.61
CA SER A 51 2.49 -3.47 -16.45
C SER A 51 2.11 -2.03 -16.11
N ASP A 52 1.79 -1.22 -17.13
CA ASP A 52 1.39 0.17 -16.95
C ASP A 52 0.02 0.31 -16.28
N TYR A 53 -0.90 -0.64 -16.48
CA TYR A 53 -2.20 -0.65 -15.81
C TYR A 53 -2.08 -1.03 -14.33
N ALA A 54 -1.21 -1.98 -13.98
CA ALA A 54 -0.92 -2.32 -12.59
C ALA A 54 -0.32 -1.11 -11.82
N LEU A 55 0.50 -0.31 -12.50
CA LEU A 55 1.05 0.95 -11.99
C LEU A 55 0.01 2.06 -11.82
N LEU A 56 -1.06 2.06 -12.62
CA LEU A 56 -2.13 3.06 -12.54
C LEU A 56 -3.04 2.84 -11.32
N THR A 57 -3.32 1.59 -10.96
CA THR A 57 -4.17 1.25 -9.80
C THR A 57 -3.48 1.64 -8.48
N TRP A 58 -2.20 1.34 -8.34
CA TRP A 58 -1.43 1.67 -7.14
C TRP A 58 -0.54 2.86 -7.44
N THR A 59 -1.16 4.06 -7.38
CA THR A 59 -0.61 5.36 -7.77
C THR A 59 0.93 5.44 -7.73
N TYR A 60 1.51 5.73 -8.91
CA TYR A 60 2.93 6.02 -9.16
C TYR A 60 3.57 7.07 -8.24
N ASN A 61 2.79 7.77 -7.43
CA ASN A 61 3.28 8.80 -6.54
C ASN A 61 3.78 8.19 -5.22
N THR A 62 5.04 7.78 -5.21
CA THR A 62 5.80 7.32 -4.03
C THR A 62 5.82 8.34 -2.87
N LYS A 63 5.39 9.59 -3.10
CA LYS A 63 5.25 10.65 -2.09
C LYS A 63 3.80 10.83 -1.59
N SER A 64 2.84 10.09 -2.13
CA SER A 64 1.43 10.20 -1.74
C SER A 64 1.11 9.39 -0.48
N ASP A 65 0.02 9.76 0.18
CA ASP A 65 -0.52 9.05 1.34
C ASP A 65 -1.00 7.65 0.92
N CYS A 66 -0.30 6.60 1.38
CA CYS A 66 -0.66 5.21 1.11
C CYS A 66 -2.07 4.81 1.57
N CYS A 67 -2.64 5.47 2.56
CA CYS A 67 -4.03 5.21 2.99
C CYS A 67 -5.07 5.77 2.01
N ARG A 68 -4.62 6.47 0.96
CA ARG A 68 -5.45 6.95 -0.15
C ARG A 68 -5.21 6.17 -1.44
N TRP A 69 -4.32 5.16 -1.42
CA TRP A 69 -4.13 4.30 -2.57
C TRP A 69 -5.36 3.44 -2.79
N GLU A 70 -5.68 3.20 -4.06
CA GLU A 70 -6.78 2.30 -4.39
C GLU A 70 -6.52 0.92 -3.79
N GLY A 71 -7.53 0.35 -3.16
CA GLY A 71 -7.43 -0.95 -2.50
C GLY A 71 -6.70 -0.95 -1.16
N VAL A 72 -6.18 0.17 -0.67
CA VAL A 72 -5.57 0.25 0.68
C VAL A 72 -6.53 0.93 1.65
N LYS A 73 -6.84 0.26 2.77
CA LYS A 73 -7.53 0.90 3.90
C LYS A 73 -6.64 0.92 5.12
N CYS A 74 -6.71 2.01 5.87
CA CYS A 74 -6.00 2.18 7.11
C CYS A 74 -6.93 2.48 8.28
N ASN A 75 -6.48 2.13 9.48
CA ASN A 75 -7.04 2.65 10.71
C ASN A 75 -6.72 4.16 10.83
N ARG A 76 -7.76 4.98 11.04
CA ARG A 76 -7.62 6.44 11.10
C ARG A 76 -6.74 6.92 12.27
N THR A 77 -6.76 6.18 13.37
CA THR A 77 -6.07 6.53 14.62
C THR A 77 -4.63 6.01 14.62
N SER A 78 -4.42 4.72 14.35
CA SER A 78 -3.07 4.12 14.39
C SER A 78 -2.26 4.39 13.11
N LYS A 79 -2.91 4.82 12.02
CA LYS A 79 -2.30 4.97 10.68
C LYS A 79 -1.71 3.66 10.16
N ARG A 80 -2.22 2.53 10.63
CA ARG A 80 -1.80 1.20 10.18
C ARG A 80 -2.72 0.71 9.08
N VAL A 81 -2.16 0.01 8.10
CA VAL A 81 -2.90 -0.67 7.04
C VAL A 81 -3.69 -1.82 7.64
N THR A 82 -4.99 -1.83 7.39
CA THR A 82 -5.92 -2.86 7.88
C THR A 82 -6.45 -3.73 6.76
N GLU A 83 -6.49 -3.22 5.52
CA GLU A 83 -6.97 -3.97 4.36
C GLU A 83 -6.13 -3.66 3.13
N ILE A 84 -5.82 -4.70 2.35
CA ILE A 84 -5.20 -4.61 1.03
C ILE A 84 -6.09 -5.36 0.03
N ALA A 85 -6.47 -4.69 -1.04
CA ALA A 85 -7.23 -5.25 -2.16
C ALA A 85 -6.48 -5.01 -3.46
N PHE A 86 -6.22 -6.07 -4.22
CA PHE A 86 -5.40 -5.97 -5.44
C PHE A 86 -6.20 -5.57 -6.68
N GLY A 87 -7.53 -5.70 -6.65
CA GLY A 87 -8.36 -5.48 -7.83
C GLY A 87 -8.06 -6.48 -8.95
N THR A 88 -8.36 -6.08 -10.19
CA THR A 88 -8.06 -6.88 -11.38
C THR A 88 -6.58 -6.79 -11.73
N LEU A 89 -5.89 -7.92 -11.71
CA LEU A 89 -4.49 -8.03 -12.12
C LEU A 89 -4.38 -8.81 -13.43
N SER A 90 -3.33 -8.56 -14.21
CA SER A 90 -3.00 -9.30 -15.44
C SER A 90 -1.70 -10.09 -15.26
N LEU A 91 -1.72 -11.08 -14.37
CA LEU A 91 -0.51 -11.81 -13.97
C LEU A 91 -0.06 -12.84 -15.01
N LYS A 92 1.21 -13.22 -14.95
CA LYS A 92 1.75 -14.40 -15.64
C LYS A 92 1.06 -15.67 -15.09
N GLU A 93 0.95 -16.70 -15.91
CA GLU A 93 0.35 -17.98 -15.49
C GLU A 93 1.02 -18.54 -14.23
N ASN A 94 0.23 -19.16 -13.36
CA ASN A 94 0.68 -19.78 -12.11
C ASN A 94 1.43 -18.83 -11.15
N SER A 95 1.19 -17.52 -11.25
CA SER A 95 1.74 -16.56 -10.29
C SER A 95 1.16 -16.82 -8.90
N LEU A 96 2.03 -16.88 -7.90
CA LEU A 96 1.68 -17.03 -6.49
C LEU A 96 1.89 -15.69 -5.77
N LEU A 97 1.28 -15.47 -4.61
CA LEU A 97 1.59 -14.33 -3.75
C LEU A 97 2.56 -14.79 -2.66
N ASN A 98 3.70 -14.11 -2.54
CA ASN A 98 4.63 -14.32 -1.43
C ASN A 98 4.08 -13.67 -0.14
N LEU A 99 3.69 -14.48 0.84
CA LEU A 99 3.16 -14.03 2.13
C LEU A 99 4.19 -13.33 3.00
N SER A 100 5.49 -13.59 2.80
CA SER A 100 6.58 -12.89 3.48
C SER A 100 6.52 -11.37 3.25
N LEU A 101 5.97 -10.94 2.10
CA LEU A 101 5.78 -9.52 1.79
C LEU A 101 4.71 -8.85 2.67
N LEU A 102 3.87 -9.65 3.34
CA LEU A 102 2.81 -9.15 4.22
C LEU A 102 3.25 -9.07 5.70
N HIS A 103 4.36 -9.69 6.09
CA HIS A 103 4.89 -9.64 7.46
C HIS A 103 5.06 -8.23 8.06
N PRO A 104 5.39 -7.18 7.29
CA PRO A 104 5.51 -5.84 7.85
C PRO A 104 4.18 -5.19 8.29
N PHE A 105 3.03 -5.71 7.87
CA PHE A 105 1.71 -5.17 8.19
C PHE A 105 1.14 -5.78 9.47
N GLU A 106 1.37 -5.14 10.61
CA GLU A 106 1.03 -5.67 11.93
C GLU A 106 -0.48 -5.71 12.21
N ASP A 107 -1.25 -4.80 11.61
CA ASP A 107 -2.70 -4.66 11.83
C ASP A 107 -3.54 -5.14 10.63
N ILE A 108 -2.95 -5.86 9.67
CA ILE A 108 -3.70 -6.32 8.48
C ILE A 108 -4.74 -7.36 8.90
N ARG A 109 -5.98 -7.15 8.46
CA ARG A 109 -7.14 -8.00 8.81
C ARG A 109 -7.82 -8.59 7.60
N SER A 110 -7.67 -7.96 6.44
CA SER A 110 -8.32 -8.38 5.21
C SER A 110 -7.34 -8.28 4.05
N LEU A 111 -7.22 -9.39 3.32
CA LEU A 111 -6.50 -9.48 2.07
C LEU A 111 -7.51 -9.88 1.00
N ASN A 112 -7.87 -8.94 0.13
CA ASN A 112 -8.82 -9.20 -0.93
C ASN A 112 -8.09 -9.54 -2.24
N LEU A 113 -8.11 -10.83 -2.57
CA LEU A 113 -7.58 -11.39 -3.83
C LEU A 113 -8.66 -11.54 -4.91
N SER A 114 -9.89 -11.06 -4.65
CA SER A 114 -11.04 -11.29 -5.52
C SER A 114 -10.80 -10.76 -6.92
N ARG A 115 -11.11 -11.61 -7.89
CA ARG A 115 -11.10 -11.30 -9.31
C ARG A 115 -12.42 -10.61 -9.68
N ASN A 116 -12.35 -9.40 -10.24
CA ASN A 116 -13.55 -8.74 -10.76
C ASN A 116 -13.86 -9.12 -12.21
N ASP A 117 -12.89 -9.68 -12.94
CA ASP A 117 -13.02 -10.00 -14.36
C ASP A 117 -12.34 -11.34 -14.70
N TYR A 118 -13.12 -12.27 -15.27
CA TYR A 118 -12.70 -13.63 -15.64
C TYR A 118 -11.73 -13.72 -16.83
N TYR A 119 -11.38 -12.61 -17.48
CA TYR A 119 -10.40 -12.58 -18.57
C TYR A 119 -8.96 -12.36 -18.09
N TYR A 120 -8.75 -11.80 -16.89
CA TYR A 120 -7.41 -11.44 -16.42
C TYR A 120 -6.86 -12.38 -15.33
N ASN A 121 -5.63 -12.85 -15.50
CA ASN A 121 -5.02 -13.81 -14.57
C ASN A 121 -4.76 -13.19 -13.19
N GLN A 122 -5.26 -13.84 -12.14
CA GLN A 122 -5.02 -13.47 -10.75
C GLN A 122 -3.99 -14.42 -10.10
N PHE A 123 -3.73 -14.24 -8.80
CA PHE A 123 -2.95 -15.18 -8.02
C PHE A 123 -3.60 -16.56 -8.01
N SER A 124 -2.80 -17.57 -8.34
CA SER A 124 -3.20 -18.99 -8.36
C SER A 124 -3.03 -19.68 -7.01
N GLY A 125 -2.29 -19.07 -6.10
CA GLY A 125 -1.96 -19.62 -4.79
C GLY A 125 -1.17 -18.64 -3.94
N LEU A 126 -0.88 -19.06 -2.71
CA LEU A 126 -0.04 -18.35 -1.76
C LEU A 126 1.19 -19.22 -1.48
N PHE A 127 2.33 -18.60 -1.20
CA PHE A 127 3.47 -19.31 -0.63
C PHE A 127 4.09 -18.48 0.47
N ASP A 128 4.58 -19.17 1.50
CA ASP A 128 5.41 -18.59 2.54
C ASP A 128 6.80 -19.23 2.45
N ASP A 129 7.83 -18.40 2.42
CA ASP A 129 9.22 -18.87 2.41
C ASP A 129 9.57 -19.63 3.71
N VAL A 130 8.77 -19.46 4.76
CA VAL A 130 8.94 -20.10 6.08
C VAL A 130 8.18 -21.43 6.21
N GLU A 131 6.98 -21.56 5.61
CA GLU A 131 6.09 -22.72 5.83
C GLU A 131 5.61 -23.47 4.56
N GLY A 132 5.96 -23.03 3.35
CA GLY A 132 5.67 -23.73 2.09
C GLY A 132 4.49 -23.17 1.28
N ILE A 133 3.95 -23.97 0.35
CA ILE A 133 2.89 -23.55 -0.59
C ILE A 133 1.50 -23.83 0.00
N TYR A 134 0.61 -22.83 -0.03
CA TYR A 134 -0.80 -22.96 0.33
C TYR A 134 -1.69 -22.71 -0.91
N SER A 135 -2.53 -23.68 -1.25
CA SER A 135 -3.52 -23.55 -2.32
C SER A 135 -4.70 -22.67 -1.88
N ILE A 136 -5.14 -21.73 -2.74
CA ILE A 136 -6.33 -20.93 -2.49
C ILE A 136 -7.57 -21.76 -2.87
N SER A 137 -8.20 -22.42 -1.89
CA SER A 137 -9.56 -22.95 -2.05
C SER A 137 -10.58 -21.83 -1.80
N PRO A 138 -11.62 -21.68 -2.64
CA PRO A 138 -12.66 -20.69 -2.39
C PRO A 138 -13.39 -21.03 -1.08
N CYS A 139 -13.56 -20.05 -0.18
CA CYS A 139 -14.43 -20.21 0.98
C CYS A 139 -15.87 -20.39 0.47
N GLY A 140 -16.44 -21.58 0.68
CA GLY A 140 -17.85 -21.89 0.43
C GLY A 140 -18.77 -21.36 1.53
#